data_AF-A0A0C3BXN2-F1
#
_entry.id   AF-A0A0C3BXN2-F1
#
_cell.length_a   1.000
_cell.length_b   1.000
_cell.length_c   1.000
_cell.angle_alpha   90.00
_cell.angle_beta   90.00
_cell.angle_gamma   90.00
#
_symmetry.space_group_name_H-M   'P 1'
#
loop_
_entity.id
_entity.type
_entity.pdbx_description
1 polymer ?
#
loop_
_entity_poly.entity_id
_entity_poly.type
_entity_poly.pdbx_seq_one_letter_code
_entity_poly.pdbx_strand_id
1 'polypeptide(L)'
;MGSLFSSCPVAHEQLSSIDSLTDEAIYELIQKTDNDNAFRPSGEEDSFIANTVWRITSDAVAKRTSRPTEVFMISYVSLHTSIPIPKVRRVLSEDPSDPKCDTWWIVMDHVDGEVLHDAWPSMTIWRKLWVMWTTRRYIRELQKTPVRNPDVPGPFDDSGKSYLCRGSYFTEYGAGPFNSYGEMAAWFDRRRFDALAFIHKRTGVITHCPKFDTSHPLVLCHMDLHMRNFIIDKSGKLWLIDWANAGAFPPWLEYAQMVVWGSETVREAAKAPKLWTWCTRFMVGDYRHYLTGYLEKIRWVFERSTHFGEFVKSDYFDELGLNID
;
A
#
# COMPACT_ATOMS: atom_id res chain seq x y z
N MET A 1 -22.90 27.68 -38.95
CA MET A 1 -21.52 27.39 -38.50
C MET A 1 -21.65 27.01 -37.03
N GLY A 2 -21.62 25.76 -36.59
CA GLY A 2 -20.79 24.62 -36.96
C GLY A 2 -20.39 24.01 -35.61
N SER A 3 -21.22 23.11 -35.10
CA SER A 3 -21.02 22.36 -33.86
C SER A 3 -19.72 21.58 -33.94
N LEU A 4 -18.80 21.82 -33.00
CA LEU A 4 -17.63 20.98 -32.76
C LEU A 4 -17.60 20.54 -31.29
N PHE A 5 -18.70 19.90 -30.86
CA PHE A 5 -18.56 18.87 -29.84
C PHE A 5 -18.09 17.61 -30.55
N SER A 6 -16.78 17.49 -30.70
CA SER A 6 -16.14 16.21 -31.02
C SER A 6 -16.47 15.27 -29.87
N SER A 7 -17.47 14.42 -30.07
CA SER A 7 -17.70 13.23 -29.26
C SER A 7 -16.39 12.45 -29.20
N CYS A 8 -15.73 12.45 -28.04
CA CYS A 8 -14.72 11.44 -27.76
C CYS A 8 -15.39 10.07 -27.99
N PRO A 9 -14.79 9.17 -28.77
CA PRO A 9 -15.31 7.83 -28.85
C PRO A 9 -15.26 7.26 -27.43
N VAL A 10 -16.43 6.88 -26.91
CA VAL A 10 -16.53 5.99 -25.75
C VAL A 10 -15.68 4.79 -26.14
N ALA A 11 -14.52 4.61 -25.49
CA ALA A 11 -13.69 3.45 -25.74
C ALA A 11 -14.58 2.24 -25.54
N HIS A 12 -14.76 1.43 -26.60
CA HIS A 12 -15.51 0.19 -26.51
C HIS A 12 -14.95 -0.59 -25.32
N GLU A 13 -15.79 -0.80 -24.32
CA GLU A 13 -15.42 -1.48 -23.09
C GLU A 13 -14.94 -2.89 -23.46
N GLN A 14 -13.67 -3.19 -23.17
CA GLN A 14 -13.10 -4.49 -23.51
C GLN A 14 -13.80 -5.55 -22.64
N LEU A 15 -14.67 -6.32 -23.28
CA LEU A 15 -15.33 -7.48 -22.70
C LEU A 15 -14.27 -8.48 -22.27
N SER A 16 -14.37 -8.93 -21.02
CA SER A 16 -13.53 -10.01 -20.52
C SER A 16 -14.23 -11.35 -20.73
N SER A 17 -13.46 -12.43 -20.90
CA SER A 17 -14.00 -13.79 -21.06
C SER A 17 -14.85 -14.24 -19.86
N ILE A 18 -14.68 -13.60 -18.70
CA ILE A 18 -15.43 -13.92 -17.48
C ILE A 18 -16.74 -13.13 -17.34
N ASP A 19 -16.97 -12.09 -18.14
CA ASP A 19 -18.13 -11.19 -17.96
C ASP A 19 -19.47 -11.94 -18.18
N SER A 20 -19.46 -12.97 -19.03
CA SER A 20 -20.62 -13.82 -19.34
C SER A 20 -20.76 -15.05 -18.43
N LEU A 21 -19.80 -15.31 -17.53
CA LEU A 21 -19.83 -16.48 -16.65
C LEU A 21 -20.71 -16.22 -15.42
N THR A 22 -21.31 -17.28 -14.90
CA THR A 22 -21.99 -17.25 -13.58
C THR A 22 -20.97 -17.30 -12.46
N ASP A 23 -21.38 -16.93 -11.25
CA ASP A 23 -20.50 -16.97 -10.08
C ASP A 23 -20.04 -18.41 -9.79
N GLU A 24 -20.91 -19.41 -9.98
CA GLU A 24 -20.56 -20.84 -9.84
C GLU A 24 -19.46 -21.26 -10.83
N ALA A 25 -19.57 -20.84 -12.08
CA ALA A 25 -18.54 -21.12 -13.09
C ALA A 25 -17.20 -20.44 -12.74
N ILE A 26 -17.24 -19.26 -12.12
CA ILE A 26 -16.03 -18.58 -11.64
C ILE A 26 -15.42 -19.31 -10.43
N TYR A 27 -16.24 -19.78 -9.48
CA TYR A 27 -15.74 -20.61 -8.38
C TYR A 27 -15.09 -21.89 -8.90
N GLU A 28 -15.66 -22.55 -9.91
CA GLU A 28 -15.04 -23.72 -10.55
C GLU A 28 -13.67 -23.38 -11.18
N LEU A 29 -13.53 -22.21 -11.81
CA LEU A 29 -12.24 -21.77 -12.33
C LEU A 29 -11.22 -21.55 -11.21
N ILE A 30 -11.63 -20.90 -10.11
CA ILE A 30 -10.78 -20.67 -8.95
C ILE A 30 -10.36 -22.01 -8.30
N GLN A 31 -11.28 -22.96 -8.14
CA GLN A 31 -10.98 -24.28 -7.56
C GLN A 31 -10.03 -25.12 -8.42
N LYS A 32 -9.98 -24.87 -9.73
CA LYS A 32 -9.03 -25.50 -10.66
C LYS A 32 -7.65 -24.85 -10.62
N THR A 33 -7.48 -23.72 -9.93
CA THR A 33 -6.16 -23.09 -9.78
C THR A 33 -5.28 -23.89 -8.83
N ASP A 34 -3.98 -23.85 -9.09
CA ASP A 34 -2.98 -24.56 -8.32
C ASP A 34 -1.77 -23.65 -8.08
N ASN A 35 -0.66 -24.24 -7.66
CA ASN A 35 0.56 -23.52 -7.37
C ASN A 35 1.33 -23.08 -8.62
N ASP A 36 1.02 -23.63 -9.80
CA ASP A 36 1.74 -23.38 -11.06
C ASP A 36 1.17 -22.17 -11.80
N ASN A 37 -0.12 -21.87 -11.61
CA ASN A 37 -0.76 -20.66 -12.16
C ASN A 37 -0.94 -19.52 -11.14
N ALA A 38 -0.37 -19.67 -9.95
CA ALA A 38 -0.27 -18.62 -8.96
C ALA A 38 0.80 -17.58 -9.36
N PHE A 39 0.49 -16.29 -9.20
CA PHE A 39 1.50 -15.25 -9.30
C PHE A 39 2.31 -15.20 -8.01
N ARG A 40 3.62 -15.39 -8.12
CA ARG A 40 4.56 -15.28 -7.00
C ARG A 40 5.43 -14.04 -7.17
N PRO A 41 5.70 -13.28 -6.10
CA PRO A 41 6.78 -12.30 -6.11
C PRO A 41 8.09 -13.01 -6.48
N SER A 42 8.82 -12.46 -7.45
CA SER A 42 10.10 -13.00 -7.89
C SER A 42 11.09 -13.10 -6.73
N GLY A 43 11.65 -14.29 -6.53
CA GLY A 43 12.66 -14.59 -5.50
C GLY A 43 12.15 -14.67 -4.05
N GLU A 44 10.84 -14.73 -3.84
CA GLU A 44 10.22 -15.17 -2.58
C GLU A 44 9.74 -16.62 -2.70
N GLU A 45 10.66 -17.58 -2.86
CA GLU A 45 10.39 -19.02 -2.68
C GLU A 45 10.24 -19.37 -1.19
N ASP A 46 9.51 -18.56 -0.44
CA ASP A 46 9.15 -18.88 0.93
C ASP A 46 7.86 -19.67 0.90
N SER A 47 7.95 -20.99 1.09
CA SER A 47 6.79 -21.90 1.11
C SER A 47 5.75 -21.55 2.18
N PHE A 48 6.07 -20.65 3.11
CA PHE A 48 5.16 -20.17 4.15
C PHE A 48 4.35 -18.93 3.74
N ILE A 49 4.68 -18.27 2.62
CA ILE A 49 3.87 -17.17 2.08
C ILE A 49 2.79 -17.80 1.19
N ALA A 50 1.54 -17.76 1.66
CA ALA A 50 0.41 -18.26 0.90
C ALA A 50 0.26 -17.47 -0.41
N ASN A 51 0.06 -18.19 -1.52
CA ASN A 51 -0.37 -17.58 -2.78
C ASN A 51 -1.69 -16.84 -2.53
N THR A 52 -1.82 -15.65 -3.09
CA THR A 52 -3.03 -14.82 -2.95
C THR A 52 -3.63 -14.41 -4.28
N VAL A 53 -2.94 -14.66 -5.41
CA VAL A 53 -3.41 -14.27 -6.74
C VAL A 53 -3.14 -15.40 -7.74
N TRP A 54 -4.17 -15.75 -8.51
CA TRP A 54 -4.09 -16.80 -9.52
C TRP A 54 -4.63 -16.31 -10.86
N ARG A 55 -4.00 -16.73 -11.95
CA ARG A 55 -4.59 -16.55 -13.28
C ARG A 55 -5.72 -17.58 -13.47
N ILE A 56 -6.92 -17.11 -13.79
CA ILE A 56 -8.09 -17.98 -14.02
C ILE A 56 -8.46 -18.10 -15.51
N THR A 57 -8.13 -17.10 -16.32
CA THR A 57 -8.24 -17.11 -17.80
C THR A 57 -7.07 -16.33 -18.41
N SER A 58 -6.98 -16.20 -19.73
CA SER A 58 -5.89 -15.42 -20.36
C SER A 58 -5.93 -13.93 -20.01
N ASP A 59 -7.11 -13.41 -19.65
CA ASP A 59 -7.41 -12.00 -19.45
C ASP A 59 -7.99 -11.68 -18.06
N ALA A 60 -8.06 -12.65 -17.13
CA ALA A 60 -8.54 -12.43 -15.76
C ALA A 60 -7.69 -13.14 -14.68
N VAL A 61 -7.60 -12.49 -13.53
CA VAL A 61 -7.02 -13.04 -12.30
C VAL A 61 -8.04 -13.05 -11.17
N ALA A 62 -7.90 -13.99 -10.24
CA ALA A 62 -8.60 -14.01 -8.97
C ALA A 62 -7.62 -13.73 -7.83
N LYS A 63 -7.88 -12.69 -7.04
CA LYS A 63 -7.14 -12.34 -5.83
C LYS A 63 -7.97 -12.68 -4.60
N ARG A 64 -7.39 -13.45 -3.69
CA ARG A 64 -7.93 -13.68 -2.35
C ARG A 64 -7.51 -12.54 -1.43
N THR A 65 -8.46 -11.93 -0.72
CA THR A 65 -8.18 -10.84 0.21
C THR A 65 -9.12 -10.85 1.41
N SER A 66 -8.63 -10.42 2.57
CA SER A 66 -9.44 -10.07 3.75
C SER A 66 -9.49 -8.56 3.96
N ARG A 67 -9.22 -7.78 2.90
CA ARG A 67 -9.11 -6.32 2.95
C ARG A 67 -10.40 -5.71 2.40
N PRO A 68 -11.30 -5.23 3.26
CA PRO A 68 -12.64 -4.80 2.83
C PRO A 68 -12.62 -3.54 1.94
N THR A 69 -11.55 -2.75 1.99
CA THR A 69 -11.45 -1.48 1.27
C THR A 69 -10.82 -1.59 -0.12
N GLU A 70 -10.23 -2.74 -0.48
CA GLU A 70 -9.43 -2.87 -1.70
C GLU A 70 -10.26 -2.62 -2.98
N VAL A 71 -11.43 -3.27 -3.09
CA VAL A 71 -12.36 -3.10 -4.23
C VAL A 71 -12.82 -1.65 -4.34
N PHE A 72 -13.16 -1.04 -3.21
CA PHE A 72 -13.59 0.35 -3.16
C PHE A 72 -12.45 1.26 -3.63
N MET A 73 -11.22 1.06 -3.15
CA MET A 73 -10.06 1.86 -3.54
C MET A 73 -9.75 1.76 -5.03
N ILE A 74 -9.79 0.55 -5.62
CA ILE A 74 -9.62 0.37 -7.07
C ILE A 74 -10.67 1.19 -7.83
N SER A 75 -11.94 1.07 -7.45
CA SER A 75 -13.04 1.78 -8.10
C SER A 75 -12.92 3.30 -7.92
N TYR A 76 -12.56 3.74 -6.71
CA TYR A 76 -12.43 5.14 -6.34
C TYR A 76 -11.29 5.81 -7.11
N VAL A 77 -10.12 5.17 -7.20
CA VAL A 77 -8.96 5.70 -7.92
C VAL A 77 -9.19 5.70 -9.43
N SER A 78 -9.80 4.64 -9.96
CA SER A 78 -10.18 4.56 -11.39
C SER A 78 -11.12 5.69 -11.80
N LEU A 79 -12.05 6.09 -10.91
CA LEU A 79 -12.98 7.19 -11.17
C LEU A 79 -12.33 8.57 -11.13
N HIS A 80 -11.30 8.78 -10.30
CA HIS A 80 -10.75 10.10 -10.02
C HIS A 80 -9.40 10.38 -10.69
N THR A 81 -8.77 9.37 -11.30
CA THR A 81 -7.42 9.49 -11.85
C THR A 81 -7.33 8.88 -13.24
N SER A 82 -6.23 9.18 -13.93
CA SER A 82 -5.85 8.55 -15.19
C SER A 82 -4.88 7.37 -14.99
N ILE A 83 -4.72 6.90 -13.76
CA ILE A 83 -3.81 5.81 -13.42
C ILE A 83 -4.36 4.52 -14.03
N PRO A 84 -3.56 3.80 -14.85
CA PRO A 84 -3.94 2.49 -15.35
C PRO A 84 -3.95 1.48 -14.21
N ILE A 85 -5.15 0.98 -13.87
CA ILE A 85 -5.39 0.02 -12.80
C ILE A 85 -6.29 -1.09 -13.37
N PRO A 86 -6.06 -2.37 -13.02
CA PRO A 86 -6.92 -3.47 -13.45
C PRO A 86 -8.38 -3.23 -13.03
N LYS A 87 -9.32 -3.48 -13.94
CA LYS A 87 -10.74 -3.32 -13.64
C LYS A 87 -11.25 -4.50 -12.82
N VAL A 88 -11.96 -4.23 -11.72
CA VAL A 88 -12.70 -5.25 -10.98
C VAL A 88 -13.92 -5.67 -11.82
N ARG A 89 -14.08 -6.99 -12.01
CA ARG A 89 -15.15 -7.62 -12.79
C ARG A 89 -16.20 -8.29 -11.91
N ARG A 90 -15.75 -8.97 -10.85
CA ARG A 90 -16.61 -9.63 -9.85
C ARG A 90 -15.97 -9.56 -8.47
N VAL A 91 -16.83 -9.59 -7.45
CA VAL A 91 -16.43 -9.76 -6.05
C VAL A 91 -17.29 -10.87 -5.48
N LEU A 92 -16.65 -11.90 -4.95
CA LEU A 92 -17.30 -13.11 -4.48
C LEU A 92 -16.88 -13.40 -3.04
N SER A 93 -17.76 -13.96 -2.22
CA SER A 93 -17.38 -14.49 -0.89
C SER A 93 -16.41 -15.65 -1.07
N GLU A 94 -15.43 -15.84 -0.20
CA GLU A 94 -14.63 -17.07 -0.25
C GLU A 94 -15.47 -18.30 0.08
N ASP A 95 -16.32 -18.19 1.10
CA ASP A 95 -17.29 -19.20 1.48
C ASP A 95 -18.72 -18.61 1.35
N PRO A 96 -19.47 -18.96 0.29
CA PRO A 96 -20.87 -18.53 0.14
C PRO A 96 -21.81 -19.09 1.20
N SER A 97 -21.42 -20.19 1.85
CA SER A 97 -22.24 -20.87 2.86
C SER A 97 -22.08 -20.30 4.26
N ASP A 98 -21.00 -19.54 4.51
CA ASP A 98 -20.75 -18.84 5.77
C ASP A 98 -21.01 -17.33 5.64
N PRO A 99 -22.14 -16.81 6.17
CA PRO A 99 -22.44 -15.38 6.17
C PRO A 99 -21.45 -14.52 6.96
N LYS A 100 -20.59 -15.13 7.79
CA LYS A 100 -19.55 -14.44 8.56
C LYS A 100 -18.18 -14.44 7.89
N CYS A 101 -18.06 -15.04 6.71
CA CYS A 101 -16.83 -15.04 5.93
C CYS A 101 -16.37 -13.60 5.67
N ASP A 102 -15.16 -13.25 6.15
CA ASP A 102 -14.52 -11.95 6.00
C ASP A 102 -13.38 -11.97 4.97
N THR A 103 -13.41 -12.98 4.11
CA THR A 103 -12.50 -13.16 2.98
C THR A 103 -13.29 -13.19 1.68
N TRP A 104 -12.71 -12.55 0.65
CA TRP A 104 -13.34 -12.40 -0.64
C TRP A 104 -12.37 -12.75 -1.76
N TRP A 105 -12.94 -13.19 -2.88
CA TRP A 105 -12.28 -13.21 -4.17
C TRP A 105 -12.60 -11.93 -4.92
N ILE A 106 -11.56 -11.17 -5.28
CA ILE A 106 -11.65 -10.09 -6.24
C ILE A 106 -11.22 -10.65 -7.59
N VAL A 107 -12.15 -10.71 -8.53
CA VAL A 107 -11.86 -11.11 -9.90
C VAL A 107 -11.72 -9.86 -10.75
N MET A 108 -10.57 -9.70 -11.40
CA MET A 108 -10.20 -8.49 -12.11
C MET A 108 -9.42 -8.79 -13.39
N ASP A 109 -9.24 -7.78 -14.23
CA ASP A 109 -8.44 -7.89 -15.44
C ASP A 109 -7.02 -8.39 -15.14
N HIS A 110 -6.54 -9.33 -15.95
CA HIS A 110 -5.15 -9.73 -15.96
C HIS A 110 -4.35 -8.80 -16.89
N VAL A 111 -3.37 -8.08 -16.34
CA VAL A 111 -2.47 -7.23 -17.12
C VAL A 111 -1.34 -8.09 -17.70
N ASP A 112 -1.40 -8.34 -19.00
CA ASP A 112 -0.36 -9.06 -19.74
C ASP A 112 0.90 -8.20 -19.93
N GLY A 113 1.88 -8.41 -19.05
CA GLY A 113 3.09 -7.60 -18.98
C GLY A 113 4.15 -8.18 -18.05
N GLU A 114 5.24 -7.43 -17.91
CA GLU A 114 6.36 -7.77 -17.02
C GLU A 114 6.31 -6.90 -15.76
N VAL A 115 6.55 -7.51 -14.61
CA VAL A 115 6.66 -6.78 -13.34
C VAL A 115 7.87 -5.85 -13.41
N LEU A 116 7.70 -4.58 -13.00
CA LEU A 116 8.73 -3.55 -13.13
C LEU A 116 10.03 -3.94 -12.41
N HIS A 117 9.94 -4.63 -11.26
CA HIS A 117 11.10 -5.15 -10.54
C HIS A 117 12.00 -6.02 -11.44
N ASP A 118 11.40 -6.95 -12.18
CA ASP A 118 12.11 -7.93 -13.01
C ASP A 118 12.58 -7.32 -14.33
N ALA A 119 11.79 -6.39 -14.88
CA ALA A 119 12.13 -5.66 -16.09
C ALA A 119 13.23 -4.60 -15.85
N TRP A 120 13.43 -4.11 -14.61
CA TRP A 120 14.31 -2.98 -14.33
C TRP A 120 15.79 -3.17 -14.72
N PRO A 121 16.43 -4.33 -14.47
CA PRO A 121 17.83 -4.54 -14.84
C PRO A 121 18.08 -4.38 -16.35
N SER A 122 17.14 -4.82 -17.20
CA SER A 122 17.25 -4.78 -18.66
C SER A 122 16.86 -3.43 -19.27
N MET A 123 16.20 -2.54 -18.51
CA MET A 123 15.77 -1.23 -19.00
C MET A 123 16.93 -0.26 -19.26
N THR A 124 16.79 0.48 -20.37
CA THR A 124 17.60 1.67 -20.65
C THR A 124 17.38 2.76 -19.61
N ILE A 125 18.35 3.66 -19.46
CA ILE A 125 18.23 4.81 -18.56
C ILE A 125 17.02 5.70 -18.90
N TRP A 126 16.72 5.88 -20.19
CA TRP A 126 15.56 6.65 -20.65
C TRP A 126 14.25 6.02 -20.21
N ARG A 127 14.15 4.69 -20.26
CA ARG A 127 12.96 3.96 -19.80
C ARG A 127 12.80 4.08 -18.28
N LYS A 128 13.89 3.95 -17.53
CA LYS A 128 13.89 4.17 -16.07
C LYS A 128 13.42 5.58 -15.71
N LEU A 129 13.93 6.60 -16.41
CA LEU A 129 13.48 7.99 -16.24
C LEU A 129 11.98 8.13 -16.54
N TRP A 130 11.49 7.56 -17.64
CA TRP A 130 10.07 7.58 -17.98
C TRP A 130 9.20 6.95 -16.90
N VAL A 131 9.62 5.81 -16.33
CA VAL A 131 8.93 5.17 -15.20
C VAL A 131 8.86 6.13 -14.02
N MET A 132 9.98 6.72 -13.60
CA MET A 132 10.02 7.63 -12.45
C MET A 132 9.16 8.88 -12.65
N TRP A 133 9.15 9.45 -13.86
CA TRP A 133 8.25 10.57 -14.21
C TRP A 133 6.78 10.17 -14.19
N THR A 134 6.47 8.96 -14.67
CA THR A 134 5.10 8.43 -14.67
C THR A 134 4.62 8.14 -13.25
N THR A 135 5.44 7.50 -12.42
CA THR A 135 5.17 7.28 -10.99
C THR A 135 4.96 8.60 -10.27
N ARG A 136 5.80 9.62 -10.51
CA ARG A 136 5.58 10.97 -9.96
C ARG A 136 4.23 11.55 -10.34
N ARG A 137 3.83 11.39 -11.61
CA ARG A 137 2.52 11.85 -12.08
C ARG A 137 1.39 11.11 -11.36
N TYR A 138 1.46 9.79 -11.23
CA TYR A 138 0.48 8.99 -10.50
C TYR A 138 0.33 9.44 -9.04
N ILE A 139 1.44 9.61 -8.33
CA ILE A 139 1.42 10.08 -6.93
C ILE A 139 0.78 11.46 -6.84
N ARG A 140 1.08 12.37 -7.77
CA ARG A 140 0.44 13.70 -7.79
C ARG A 140 -1.05 13.66 -8.10
N GLU A 141 -1.51 12.71 -8.91
CA GLU A 141 -2.94 12.49 -9.14
C GLU A 141 -3.61 11.98 -7.87
N LEU A 142 -3.03 10.96 -7.22
CA LEU A 142 -3.53 10.46 -5.93
C LEU A 142 -3.61 11.58 -4.88
N GLN A 143 -2.53 12.36 -4.73
CA GLN A 143 -2.51 13.45 -3.75
C GLN A 143 -3.55 14.56 -4.00
N LYS A 144 -4.07 14.66 -5.23
CA LYS A 144 -5.12 15.61 -5.60
C LYS A 144 -6.51 14.99 -5.57
N THR A 145 -6.62 13.67 -5.52
CA THR A 145 -7.89 12.97 -5.36
C THR A 145 -8.52 13.40 -4.04
N PRO A 146 -9.83 13.72 -4.02
CA PRO A 146 -10.50 14.06 -2.79
C PRO A 146 -10.34 12.97 -1.72
N VAL A 147 -10.19 13.37 -0.48
CA VAL A 147 -10.31 12.46 0.67
C VAL A 147 -11.66 12.77 1.30
N ARG A 148 -12.50 11.74 1.50
CA ARG A 148 -13.88 11.92 1.99
C ARG A 148 -13.93 12.60 3.36
N ASN A 149 -13.02 12.20 4.24
CA ASN A 149 -12.88 12.79 5.57
C ASN A 149 -11.42 13.24 5.76
N PRO A 150 -11.11 14.54 5.59
CA PRO A 150 -9.74 15.05 5.62
C PRO A 150 -9.08 14.98 7.00
N ASP A 151 -9.85 14.72 8.05
CA ASP A 151 -9.36 14.61 9.43
C ASP A 151 -9.23 13.16 9.90
N VAL A 152 -9.61 12.18 9.07
CA VAL A 152 -9.62 10.76 9.46
C VAL A 152 -8.63 9.97 8.59
N PRO A 153 -7.55 9.44 9.18
CA PRO A 153 -6.55 8.72 8.43
C PRO A 153 -6.88 7.22 8.31
N GLY A 154 -6.14 6.56 7.43
CA GLY A 154 -6.23 5.12 7.18
C GLY A 154 -7.00 4.77 5.90
N PRO A 155 -7.10 3.48 5.59
CA PRO A 155 -7.98 2.99 4.54
C PRO A 155 -9.43 3.33 4.88
N PHE A 156 -10.24 3.61 3.87
CA PHE A 156 -11.64 4.00 4.04
C PHE A 156 -12.56 3.35 2.99
N ASP A 157 -13.87 3.34 3.26
CA ASP A 157 -14.90 2.85 2.34
C ASP A 157 -15.74 3.99 1.74
N ASP A 158 -16.81 3.62 1.03
CA ASP A 158 -17.77 4.55 0.44
C ASP A 158 -18.60 5.34 1.46
N SER A 159 -18.63 4.95 2.73
CA SER A 159 -19.22 5.73 3.81
C SER A 159 -18.23 6.73 4.43
N GLY A 160 -16.94 6.59 4.12
CA GLY A 160 -15.86 7.34 4.77
C GLY A 160 -15.44 6.74 6.12
N LYS A 161 -15.88 5.53 6.45
CA LYS A 161 -15.47 4.80 7.66
C LYS A 161 -14.00 4.40 7.54
N SER A 162 -13.22 4.63 8.59
CA SER A 162 -11.80 4.23 8.67
C SER A 162 -11.64 2.76 9.04
N TYR A 163 -10.55 2.17 8.54
CA TYR A 163 -10.15 0.79 8.78
C TYR A 163 -8.73 0.71 9.34
N LEU A 164 -8.38 -0.48 9.82
CA LEU A 164 -7.07 -0.79 10.37
C LEU A 164 -5.95 -0.52 9.35
N CYS A 165 -4.99 0.32 9.73
CA CYS A 165 -3.78 0.60 8.96
C CYS A 165 -2.80 -0.57 9.05
N ARG A 166 -2.13 -0.92 7.95
CA ARG A 166 -1.15 -2.01 7.86
C ARG A 166 0.04 -1.59 7.00
N GLY A 167 1.17 -2.29 7.16
CA GLY A 167 2.43 -1.98 6.47
C GLY A 167 3.58 -1.78 7.46
N SER A 168 4.80 -1.50 6.98
CA SER A 168 6.03 -1.53 7.79
C SER A 168 6.09 -0.58 8.99
N TYR A 169 5.30 0.50 8.97
CA TYR A 169 5.21 1.47 10.08
C TYR A 169 3.94 1.31 10.93
N PHE A 170 3.23 0.20 10.71
CA PHE A 170 2.17 -0.29 11.56
C PHE A 170 2.63 -1.66 12.08
N THR A 171 2.21 -2.05 13.27
CA THR A 171 2.65 -3.35 13.82
C THR A 171 2.13 -4.50 12.95
N GLU A 172 2.61 -5.73 13.20
CA GLU A 172 2.12 -6.93 12.50
C GLU A 172 0.58 -7.09 12.58
N TYR A 173 -0.03 -6.57 13.65
CA TYR A 173 -1.49 -6.57 13.86
C TYR A 173 -2.19 -5.34 13.30
N GLY A 174 -1.45 -4.39 12.73
CA GLY A 174 -1.95 -3.10 12.28
C GLY A 174 -2.13 -2.07 13.38
N ALA A 175 -2.66 -0.89 13.02
CA ALA A 175 -2.98 0.17 13.95
C ALA A 175 -4.30 0.88 13.58
N GLY A 176 -5.00 1.40 14.58
CA GLY A 176 -6.34 1.95 14.41
C GLY A 176 -7.43 0.85 14.43
N PRO A 177 -8.58 1.05 13.77
CA PRO A 177 -8.95 2.23 12.98
C PRO A 177 -8.87 3.51 13.82
N PHE A 178 -8.51 4.62 13.18
CA PHE A 178 -8.41 5.92 13.84
C PHE A 178 -9.64 6.76 13.52
N ASN A 179 -10.21 7.44 14.51
CA ASN A 179 -11.34 8.35 14.34
C ASN A 179 -10.90 9.80 14.09
N SER A 180 -9.60 10.09 14.21
CA SER A 180 -9.04 11.40 13.87
C SER A 180 -7.54 11.30 13.60
N TYR A 181 -7.00 12.33 12.94
CA TYR A 181 -5.58 12.44 12.68
C TYR A 181 -4.78 12.62 13.98
N GLY A 182 -5.38 13.25 14.99
CA GLY A 182 -4.84 13.34 16.34
C GLY A 182 -4.70 11.98 17.03
N GLU A 183 -5.64 11.04 16.81
CA GLU A 183 -5.52 9.68 17.36
C GLU A 183 -4.36 8.91 16.72
N MET A 184 -4.16 9.04 15.40
CA MET A 184 -2.98 8.48 14.72
C MET A 184 -1.69 9.08 15.29
N ALA A 185 -1.64 10.41 15.44
CA ALA A 185 -0.49 11.09 16.02
C ALA A 185 -0.19 10.59 17.44
N ALA A 186 -1.21 10.47 18.29
CA ALA A 186 -1.09 9.96 19.65
C ALA A 186 -0.59 8.50 19.68
N TRP A 187 -1.03 7.66 18.74
CA TRP A 187 -0.54 6.28 18.62
C TRP A 187 0.95 6.24 18.27
N PHE A 188 1.38 7.05 17.30
CA PHE A 188 2.78 7.17 16.92
C PHE A 188 3.65 7.79 18.03
N ASP A 189 3.13 8.79 18.75
CA ASP A 189 3.80 9.39 19.90
C ASP A 189 3.91 8.42 21.07
N ARG A 190 2.92 7.54 21.25
CA ARG A 190 2.99 6.46 22.21
C ARG A 190 4.08 5.45 21.84
N ARG A 191 4.20 5.10 20.56
CA ARG A 191 5.30 4.26 20.04
C ARG A 191 6.67 4.90 20.25
N ARG A 192 6.77 6.20 19.98
CA ARG A 192 7.96 7.00 20.28
C ARG A 192 8.29 6.96 21.78
N PHE A 193 7.31 7.17 22.67
CA PHE A 193 7.51 7.11 24.12
C PHE A 193 8.08 5.76 24.57
N ASP A 194 7.46 4.66 24.11
CA ASP A 194 7.91 3.30 24.43
C ASP A 194 9.36 3.09 23.93
N ALA A 195 9.69 3.63 22.76
CA ALA A 195 11.03 3.55 22.19
C ALA A 195 12.08 4.23 23.09
N LEU A 196 11.81 5.48 23.45
CA LEU A 196 12.70 6.30 24.28
C LEU A 196 12.86 5.69 25.68
N ALA A 197 11.77 5.24 26.28
CA ALA A 197 11.79 4.66 27.61
C ALA A 197 12.60 3.36 27.66
N PHE A 198 12.48 2.51 26.64
CA PHE A 198 13.27 1.29 26.53
C PHE A 198 14.78 1.58 26.37
N ILE A 199 15.14 2.54 25.51
CA ILE A 199 16.54 2.96 25.33
C ILE A 199 17.10 3.50 26.66
N HIS A 200 16.36 4.39 27.32
CA HIS A 200 16.75 4.97 28.60
C HIS A 200 16.91 3.89 29.69
N LYS A 201 15.96 2.96 29.84
CA LYS A 201 16.07 1.84 30.80
C LYS A 201 17.32 0.98 30.61
N ARG A 202 17.78 0.82 29.36
CA ARG A 202 18.96 -0.01 29.05
C ARG A 202 20.28 0.73 29.10
N THR A 203 20.29 2.02 28.80
CA THR A 203 21.53 2.77 28.55
C THR A 203 21.72 3.97 29.48
N GLY A 204 20.66 4.43 30.16
CA GLY A 204 20.64 5.68 30.92
C GLY A 204 20.65 6.95 30.06
N VAL A 205 20.57 6.82 28.72
CA VAL A 205 20.64 7.96 27.80
C VAL A 205 19.24 8.37 27.33
N ILE A 206 18.97 9.68 27.35
CA ILE A 206 17.80 10.27 26.70
C ILE A 206 18.19 10.64 25.27
N THR A 207 17.53 10.03 24.30
CA THR A 207 17.74 10.32 22.88
C THR A 207 16.67 11.27 22.36
N HIS A 208 17.08 12.26 21.56
CA HIS A 208 16.11 13.16 20.92
C HIS A 208 15.44 12.50 19.72
N CYS A 209 14.11 12.42 19.77
CA CYS A 209 13.24 11.99 18.69
C CYS A 209 12.04 12.95 18.63
N PRO A 210 11.72 13.57 17.48
CA PRO A 210 10.58 14.50 17.39
C PRO A 210 9.25 13.76 17.56
N LYS A 211 8.18 14.51 17.88
CA LYS A 211 6.80 14.00 17.84
C LYS A 211 6.32 13.75 16.41
N PHE A 212 5.24 13.00 16.29
CA PHE A 212 4.55 12.80 15.02
C PHE A 212 4.09 14.15 14.44
N ASP A 213 4.39 14.38 13.17
CA ASP A 213 4.08 15.63 12.50
C ASP A 213 2.70 15.61 11.82
N THR A 214 1.81 16.47 12.30
CA THR A 214 0.45 16.67 11.80
C THR A 214 0.28 17.93 10.93
N SER A 215 1.38 18.61 10.59
CA SER A 215 1.34 19.83 9.77
C SER A 215 1.02 19.57 8.29
N HIS A 216 1.17 18.33 7.84
CA HIS A 216 0.81 17.91 6.49
C HIS A 216 -0.64 17.45 6.42
N PRO A 217 -1.39 17.81 5.36
CA PRO A 217 -2.75 17.30 5.19
C PRO A 217 -2.73 15.79 4.91
N LEU A 218 -3.83 15.13 5.24
CA LEU A 218 -4.09 13.78 4.76
C LEU A 218 -4.41 13.84 3.27
N VAL A 219 -3.73 12.99 2.50
CA VAL A 219 -3.90 12.85 1.06
C VAL A 219 -4.09 11.37 0.73
N LEU A 220 -4.66 11.06 -0.44
CA LEU A 220 -4.76 9.67 -0.85
C LEU A 220 -3.35 9.13 -1.17
N CYS A 221 -2.99 8.06 -0.47
CA CYS A 221 -1.72 7.35 -0.55
C CYS A 221 -2.00 5.89 -0.91
N HIS A 222 -1.09 5.27 -1.66
CA HIS A 222 -1.11 3.84 -1.97
C HIS A 222 -0.62 3.00 -0.78
N MET A 223 0.36 3.52 -0.02
CA MET A 223 0.98 2.92 1.16
C MET A 223 1.71 1.59 0.94
N ASP A 224 1.85 1.17 -0.32
CA ASP A 224 2.60 -0.02 -0.73
C ASP A 224 3.22 0.15 -2.13
N LEU A 225 3.75 1.34 -2.40
CA LEU A 225 4.21 1.71 -3.74
C LEU A 225 5.63 1.21 -4.03
N HIS A 226 5.80 -0.09 -4.26
CA HIS A 226 7.07 -0.69 -4.64
C HIS A 226 7.05 -1.32 -6.04
N MET A 227 8.23 -1.65 -6.56
CA MET A 227 8.41 -2.04 -7.97
C MET A 227 7.70 -3.36 -8.36
N ARG A 228 7.24 -4.18 -7.42
CA ARG A 228 6.45 -5.38 -7.76
C ARG A 228 4.96 -5.07 -7.96
N ASN A 229 4.51 -3.92 -7.47
CA ASN A 229 3.15 -3.41 -7.67
C ASN A 229 3.02 -2.59 -8.96
N PHE A 230 4.05 -2.59 -9.82
CA PHE A 230 3.98 -2.00 -11.15
C PHE A 230 4.14 -3.08 -12.22
N ILE A 231 3.30 -3.06 -13.24
CA ILE A 231 3.40 -3.93 -14.42
C ILE A 231 3.55 -3.07 -15.66
N ILE A 232 4.51 -3.41 -16.52
CA ILE A 232 4.63 -2.80 -17.85
C ILE A 232 4.01 -3.75 -18.86
N ASP A 233 2.92 -3.33 -19.47
CA ASP A 233 2.27 -4.14 -20.50
C ASP A 233 3.06 -4.16 -21.82
N LYS A 234 2.63 -5.03 -22.73
CA LYS A 234 3.24 -5.18 -24.07
C LYS A 234 3.23 -3.90 -24.92
N SER A 235 2.33 -2.95 -24.63
CA SER A 235 2.28 -1.64 -25.30
C SER A 235 3.23 -0.61 -24.67
N GLY A 236 3.85 -0.95 -23.54
CA GLY A 236 4.73 -0.07 -22.78
C GLY A 236 3.98 0.84 -21.81
N LYS A 237 2.72 0.56 -21.47
CA LYS A 237 1.96 1.30 -20.46
C LYS A 237 2.31 0.78 -19.06
N LEU A 238 2.41 1.69 -18.09
CA LEU A 238 2.74 1.36 -16.70
C LEU A 238 1.46 1.27 -15.86
N TRP A 239 1.11 0.07 -15.44
CA TRP A 239 -0.03 -0.24 -14.59
C TRP A 239 0.37 -0.28 -13.12
N LEU A 240 -0.54 0.12 -12.24
CA LEU A 240 -0.38 0.07 -10.79
C LEU A 240 -1.44 -0.87 -10.20
N ILE A 241 -1.00 -1.79 -9.35
CA ILE A 241 -1.82 -2.84 -8.74
C ILE A 241 -1.68 -2.83 -7.21
N ASP A 242 -2.49 -3.64 -6.55
CA ASP A 242 -2.50 -3.87 -5.09
C ASP A 242 -2.84 -2.66 -4.22
N TRP A 243 -4.14 -2.34 -4.17
CA TRP A 243 -4.67 -1.18 -3.45
C TRP A 243 -5.12 -1.51 -2.02
N ALA A 244 -4.71 -2.66 -1.48
CA ALA A 244 -5.18 -3.17 -0.19
C ALA A 244 -4.87 -2.27 1.00
N ASN A 245 -3.77 -1.51 0.94
CA ASN A 245 -3.32 -0.62 2.01
C ASN A 245 -3.61 0.86 1.72
N ALA A 246 -4.22 1.17 0.57
CA ALA A 246 -4.46 2.53 0.14
C ALA A 246 -5.47 3.25 1.04
N GLY A 247 -5.27 4.55 1.24
CA GLY A 247 -6.09 5.34 2.16
C GLY A 247 -5.59 6.76 2.35
N ALA A 248 -6.13 7.44 3.36
CA ALA A 248 -5.78 8.81 3.70
C ALA A 248 -4.59 8.84 4.67
N PHE A 249 -3.45 9.38 4.23
CA PHE A 249 -2.23 9.42 5.05
C PHE A 249 -1.45 10.72 4.78
N PRO A 250 -0.57 11.16 5.69
CA PRO A 250 0.40 12.18 5.33
C PRO A 250 1.34 11.69 4.20
N PRO A 251 1.71 12.57 3.25
CA PRO A 251 2.52 12.20 2.09
C PRO A 251 3.92 11.70 2.46
N TRP A 252 4.45 12.08 3.62
CA TRP A 252 5.75 11.61 4.09
C TRP A 252 5.75 10.13 4.48
N LEU A 253 4.59 9.55 4.85
CA LEU A 253 4.48 8.10 5.09
C LEU A 253 4.57 7.31 3.79
N GLU A 254 3.99 7.78 2.68
CA GLU A 254 4.17 7.17 1.35
C GLU A 254 5.65 7.17 0.96
N TYR A 255 6.33 8.31 1.17
CA TYR A 255 7.77 8.39 0.95
C TYR A 255 8.54 7.35 1.77
N ALA A 256 8.25 7.25 3.06
CA ALA A 256 8.91 6.29 3.94
C ALA A 256 8.67 4.85 3.49
N GLN A 257 7.43 4.49 3.16
CA GLN A 257 7.05 3.18 2.65
C GLN A 257 7.79 2.83 1.35
N MET A 258 7.97 3.78 0.44
CA MET A 258 8.75 3.54 -0.77
C MET A 258 10.24 3.29 -0.49
N VAL A 259 10.82 4.00 0.49
CA VAL A 259 12.25 3.89 0.81
C VAL A 259 12.57 2.64 1.62
N VAL A 260 11.64 2.15 2.46
CA VAL A 260 11.87 0.97 3.33
C VAL A 260 12.26 -0.27 2.52
N TRP A 261 11.78 -0.38 1.28
CA TRP A 261 12.12 -1.45 0.33
C TRP A 261 13.59 -1.46 -0.10
N GLY A 262 14.36 -0.40 0.17
CA GLY A 262 15.81 -0.36 -0.03
C GLY A 262 16.65 -0.71 1.21
N SER A 263 16.01 -0.92 2.37
CA SER A 263 16.72 -1.13 3.63
C SER A 263 17.39 -2.50 3.71
N GLU A 264 18.38 -2.63 4.60
CA GLU A 264 19.15 -3.87 4.77
C GLU A 264 18.34 -5.05 5.32
N THR A 265 17.20 -4.78 5.94
CA THR A 265 16.31 -5.81 6.48
C THR A 265 15.44 -6.46 5.43
N VAL A 266 15.31 -5.85 4.25
CA VAL A 266 14.54 -6.40 3.14
C VAL A 266 15.38 -7.47 2.46
N ARG A 267 14.77 -8.63 2.20
CA ARG A 267 15.42 -9.73 1.48
C ARG A 267 15.94 -9.24 0.14
N GLU A 268 17.16 -9.63 -0.23
CA GLU A 268 17.82 -9.13 -1.45
C GLU A 268 16.98 -9.31 -2.72
N ALA A 269 16.24 -10.42 -2.83
CA ALA A 269 15.31 -10.67 -3.93
C ALA A 269 14.16 -9.67 -4.05
N ALA A 270 13.74 -9.08 -2.93
CA ALA A 270 12.62 -8.14 -2.85
C ALA A 270 13.08 -6.67 -2.78
N LYS A 271 14.39 -6.43 -2.78
CA LYS A 271 15.00 -5.14 -2.47
C LYS A 271 14.95 -4.20 -3.66
N ALA A 272 14.50 -2.98 -3.43
CA ALA A 272 14.47 -1.96 -4.46
C ALA A 272 15.89 -1.52 -4.85
N PRO A 273 16.19 -1.36 -6.15
CA PRO A 273 17.47 -0.83 -6.63
C PRO A 273 17.76 0.56 -6.07
N LYS A 274 19.04 0.86 -5.80
CA LYS A 274 19.48 2.16 -5.23
C LYS A 274 18.97 3.38 -6.01
N LEU A 275 18.86 3.28 -7.35
CA LEU A 275 18.34 4.36 -8.18
C LEU A 275 16.86 4.65 -7.88
N TRP A 276 16.04 3.61 -7.68
CA TRP A 276 14.62 3.75 -7.35
C TRP A 276 14.45 4.52 -6.03
N THR A 277 15.14 4.05 -4.98
CA THR A 277 15.04 4.62 -3.64
C THR A 277 15.64 6.03 -3.57
N TRP A 278 16.74 6.29 -4.30
CA TRP A 278 17.32 7.63 -4.40
C TRP A 278 16.38 8.63 -5.08
N CYS A 279 15.63 8.18 -6.11
CA CYS A 279 14.65 8.98 -6.84
C CYS A 279 13.29 9.11 -6.17
N THR A 280 13.01 8.41 -5.05
CA THR A 280 11.75 8.57 -4.31
C THR A 280 11.50 10.03 -3.90
N ARG A 281 12.57 10.79 -3.59
CA ARG A 281 12.48 12.23 -3.29
C ARG A 281 11.93 13.06 -4.45
N PHE A 282 12.25 12.63 -5.67
CA PHE A 282 11.73 13.24 -6.89
C PHE A 282 10.29 12.79 -7.14
N MET A 283 9.95 11.53 -6.87
CA MET A 283 8.61 11.00 -7.14
C MET A 283 7.57 11.54 -6.15
N VAL A 284 7.81 11.45 -4.85
CA VAL A 284 6.87 11.83 -3.78
C VAL A 284 7.11 13.26 -3.30
N GLY A 285 8.36 13.57 -2.94
CA GLY A 285 8.77 14.80 -2.24
C GLY A 285 9.97 14.51 -1.33
N ASP A 286 10.74 15.52 -0.96
CA ASP A 286 11.92 15.32 -0.09
C ASP A 286 11.53 15.23 1.39
N TYR A 287 11.18 14.03 1.83
CA TYR A 287 10.76 13.72 3.19
C TYR A 287 11.81 12.93 3.98
N ARG A 288 13.09 12.99 3.56
CA ARG A 288 14.20 12.22 4.16
C ARG A 288 14.33 12.39 5.67
N HIS A 289 14.03 13.57 6.19
CA HIS A 289 14.16 13.88 7.61
C HIS A 289 13.16 13.12 8.48
N TYR A 290 11.98 12.75 7.97
CA TYR A 290 11.05 11.86 8.69
C TYR A 290 11.58 10.44 8.79
N LEU A 291 12.34 9.98 7.81
CA LEU A 291 12.93 8.65 7.85
C LEU A 291 14.08 8.62 8.87
N THR A 292 15.14 9.40 8.65
CA THR A 292 16.37 9.35 9.46
C THR A 292 16.24 10.05 10.81
N GLY A 293 15.41 11.09 10.89
CA GLY A 293 15.22 11.89 12.10
C GLY A 293 14.18 11.33 13.06
N TYR A 294 13.29 10.45 12.59
CA TYR A 294 12.12 9.97 13.32
C TYR A 294 11.92 8.45 13.19
N LEU A 295 11.43 7.94 12.04
CA LEU A 295 11.00 6.55 11.90
C LEU A 295 12.10 5.52 12.13
N GLU A 296 13.31 5.74 11.61
CA GLU A 296 14.45 4.81 11.80
C GLU A 296 14.90 4.73 13.25
N LYS A 297 14.83 5.84 14.00
CA LYS A 297 15.23 5.90 15.41
C LYS A 297 14.33 5.05 16.30
N ILE A 298 13.07 4.89 15.92
CA ILE A 298 12.07 4.15 16.67
C ILE A 298 11.65 2.85 15.97
N ARG A 299 12.30 2.49 14.85
CA ARG A 299 11.89 1.41 13.95
C ARG A 299 11.45 0.12 14.65
N TRP A 300 12.22 -0.34 15.62
CA TRP A 300 11.99 -1.61 16.32
C TRP A 300 10.64 -1.67 17.05
N VAL A 301 10.02 -0.54 17.39
CA VAL A 301 8.69 -0.51 18.03
C VAL A 301 7.56 -0.87 17.07
N PHE A 302 7.79 -0.78 15.76
CA PHE A 302 6.83 -1.22 14.74
C PHE A 302 6.95 -2.72 14.47
N GLU A 303 8.11 -3.31 14.73
CA GLU A 303 8.36 -4.74 14.50
C GLU A 303 7.97 -5.63 15.71
N ARG A 304 7.72 -5.03 16.87
CA ARG A 304 7.37 -5.78 18.09
C ARG A 304 5.86 -5.99 18.27
N SER A 305 5.52 -7.24 18.55
CA SER A 305 4.21 -7.63 19.09
C SER A 305 3.93 -6.94 20.42
N THR A 306 2.75 -6.37 20.57
CA THR A 306 2.23 -5.84 21.84
C THR A 306 2.02 -6.92 22.91
N HIS A 307 2.18 -8.21 22.57
CA HIS A 307 2.00 -9.35 23.47
C HIS A 307 3.05 -9.47 24.58
N PHE A 308 4.13 -8.68 24.57
CA PHE A 308 5.14 -8.71 25.64
C PHE A 308 4.78 -7.89 26.88
N GLY A 309 3.59 -7.29 26.98
CA GLY A 309 3.09 -6.74 28.25
C GLY A 309 3.88 -5.59 28.88
N GLU A 310 4.95 -5.11 28.24
CA GLU A 310 5.82 -4.06 28.76
C GLU A 310 5.53 -2.71 28.09
N PHE A 311 4.27 -2.25 28.13
CA PHE A 311 4.06 -0.81 27.98
C PHE A 311 4.70 -0.15 29.19
N VAL A 312 5.73 0.66 28.94
CA VAL A 312 6.31 1.46 30.01
C VAL A 312 5.23 2.41 30.50
N LYS A 313 5.01 2.53 31.81
CA LYS A 313 3.97 3.42 32.34
C LYS A 313 4.13 4.83 31.75
N SER A 314 3.02 5.48 31.44
CA SER A 314 3.00 6.79 30.77
C SER A 314 3.72 7.90 31.56
N ASP A 315 3.85 7.73 32.87
CA ASP A 315 4.51 8.64 33.81
C ASP A 315 6.00 8.31 34.04
N TYR A 316 6.59 7.34 33.33
CA TYR A 316 7.96 6.88 33.58
C TYR A 316 9.02 7.99 33.56
N PHE A 317 8.95 8.92 32.62
CA PHE A 317 9.89 10.03 32.57
C PHE A 317 9.56 11.11 33.60
N ASP A 318 8.28 11.32 33.90
CA ASP A 318 7.80 12.27 34.91
C ASP A 318 8.26 11.84 36.32
N GLU A 319 8.13 10.55 36.66
CA GLU A 319 8.63 9.96 37.91
C GLU A 319 10.14 10.16 38.10
N LEU A 320 10.89 10.30 36.99
CA LEU A 320 12.33 10.53 36.98
C LEU A 320 12.70 12.02 36.85
N GLY A 321 11.73 12.92 36.70
CA GLY A 321 11.95 14.34 36.46
C GLY A 321 12.66 14.65 35.13
N LEU A 322 12.47 13.78 34.13
CA LEU A 322 13.13 13.87 32.82
C LEU A 322 12.16 14.42 31.76
N ASN A 323 12.60 15.40 30.97
CA ASN A 323 11.85 15.87 29.81
C ASN A 323 12.36 15.20 28.53
N ILE A 324 11.43 14.70 27.71
CA ILE A 324 11.70 14.06 26.42
C ILE A 324 11.21 14.89 25.23
N ASP A 325 10.56 16.03 25.46
CA ASP A 325 9.98 16.90 24.44
C ASP A 325 10.68 18.26 24.33
#